data_AF-A0A7S0JGE4-F1
#
_entry.id   AF-A0A7S0JGE4-F1
#
_cell.length_a   1.000
_cell.length_b   1.000
_cell.length_c   1.000
_cell.angle_alpha   90.00
_cell.angle_beta   90.00
_cell.angle_gamma   90.00
#
_symmetry.space_group_name_H-M   'P 1'
#
loop_
_entity.id
_entity.type
_entity.pdbx_description
1 polymer ?
#
loop_
_entity_poly.entity_id
_entity_poly.type
_entity_poly.pdbx_seq_one_letter_code
_entity_poly.pdbx_strand_id
1 'polypeptide(L)'
;PLELYGGTFCSQATQLCRLVLHAVLLATPCRPLLANISGRALLMLDGVPTPVLLPVISERHLVDGVCEGDGTGCNRVGVAEVLTWGMDRISPLDEVAAAPRKACASFDVMDASDTACALPTAMHICAALSPAKI
;
A
#
# COMPACT_ATOMS: atom_id res chain seq x y z
N PRO A 1 -8.57 4.71 6.71
CA PRO A 1 -8.89 4.24 5.34
C PRO A 1 -7.74 3.42 4.79
N LEU A 2 -8.03 2.39 4.00
CA LEU A 2 -7.04 1.54 3.35
C LEU A 2 -7.20 1.64 1.84
N GLU A 3 -6.11 1.95 1.16
CA GLU A 3 -6.06 2.06 -0.29
C GLU A 3 -4.90 1.24 -0.84
N LEU A 4 -5.11 0.65 -2.02
CA LEU A 4 -4.10 -0.06 -2.78
C LEU A 4 -4.21 0.40 -4.23
N TYR A 5 -3.13 0.92 -4.77
CA TYR A 5 -3.05 1.36 -6.15
C TYR A 5 -1.77 0.85 -6.81
N GLY A 6 -1.80 0.77 -8.13
CA GLY A 6 -0.64 0.35 -8.88
C GLY A 6 -0.87 0.24 -10.37
N GLY A 7 0.22 0.01 -11.08
CA GLY A 7 0.22 -0.11 -12.52
C GLY A 7 1.57 -0.51 -13.08
N THR A 8 1.55 -0.90 -14.34
CA THR A 8 2.74 -1.27 -15.10
C THR A 8 3.09 -0.17 -16.11
N PHE A 9 4.35 0.26 -16.12
CA PHE A 9 4.86 1.30 -17.01
C PHE A 9 6.01 0.72 -17.83
N CYS A 10 5.90 0.77 -19.15
CA CYS A 10 6.85 0.17 -20.07
C CYS A 10 7.59 1.23 -20.87
N SER A 11 8.80 0.90 -21.31
CA SER A 11 9.63 1.75 -22.16
C SER A 11 10.18 0.93 -23.31
N GLN A 12 9.79 1.30 -24.53
CA GLN A 12 10.33 0.68 -25.75
C GLN A 12 11.82 1.02 -25.94
N ALA A 13 12.28 2.17 -25.45
CA ALA A 13 13.68 2.57 -25.59
C ALA A 13 14.61 1.68 -24.77
N THR A 14 14.20 1.29 -23.56
CA THR A 14 15.00 0.44 -22.66
C THR A 14 14.62 -1.03 -22.73
N GLN A 15 13.52 -1.38 -23.41
CA GLN A 15 12.95 -2.74 -23.45
C GLN A 15 12.60 -3.29 -22.06
N LEU A 16 12.14 -2.42 -21.15
CA LEU A 16 11.79 -2.78 -19.77
C LEU A 16 10.40 -2.28 -19.39
N CYS A 17 9.74 -3.02 -18.51
CA CYS A 17 8.53 -2.64 -17.80
C CYS A 17 8.79 -2.56 -16.30
N ARG A 18 8.10 -1.64 -15.63
CA ARG A 18 8.17 -1.42 -14.19
C ARG A 18 6.77 -1.52 -13.60
N LEU A 19 6.55 -2.51 -12.75
CA LEU A 19 5.35 -2.65 -11.94
C LEU A 19 5.56 -1.90 -10.64
N VAL A 20 4.73 -0.88 -10.42
CA VAL A 20 4.72 -0.09 -9.18
C VAL A 20 3.42 -0.35 -8.45
N LEU A 21 3.52 -0.75 -7.18
CA LEU A 21 2.40 -0.86 -6.26
C LEU A 21 2.64 0.04 -5.06
N HIS A 22 1.57 0.65 -4.59
CA HIS A 22 1.60 1.42 -3.37
C HIS A 22 0.31 1.18 -2.58
N ALA A 23 0.47 0.81 -1.32
CA ALA A 23 -0.62 0.71 -0.38
C ALA A 23 -0.47 1.78 0.69
N VAL A 24 -1.59 2.41 1.04
CA VAL A 24 -1.67 3.44 2.08
C VAL A 24 -2.71 3.03 3.08
N LEU A 25 -2.34 3.02 4.35
CA LEU A 25 -3.25 2.85 5.45
C LEU A 25 -3.14 4.05 6.39
N LEU A 26 -4.29 4.56 6.81
CA LEU A 26 -4.37 5.45 7.96
C LEU A 26 -4.80 4.68 9.20
N ALA A 27 -3.99 4.81 10.25
CA ALA A 27 -4.26 4.25 11.56
C ALA A 27 -4.21 5.35 12.63
N THR A 28 -5.24 5.44 13.45
CA THR A 28 -5.30 6.35 14.59
C THR A 28 -4.68 5.64 15.80
N PRO A 29 -3.54 6.11 16.35
CA PRO A 29 -2.94 5.49 17.52
C PRO A 29 -3.86 5.68 18.73
N CYS A 30 -3.91 4.68 19.61
CA CYS A 30 -4.75 4.77 20.81
C CYS A 30 -4.25 5.82 21.80
N ARG A 31 -2.94 6.07 21.79
CA ARG A 31 -2.31 7.18 22.51
C ARG A 31 -1.58 8.06 21.52
N PRO A 32 -2.22 9.13 21.02
CA PRO A 32 -1.56 10.07 20.14
C PRO A 32 -0.28 10.57 20.83
N LEU A 33 0.86 10.52 20.12
CA LEU A 33 2.19 11.01 20.51
C LEU A 33 3.13 10.07 21.29
N LEU A 34 2.67 8.94 21.83
CA LEU A 34 3.53 8.03 22.64
C LEU A 34 3.78 6.66 22.01
N ALA A 35 3.03 6.32 20.97
CA ALA A 35 3.03 5.00 20.36
C ALA A 35 3.66 5.04 18.96
N ASN A 36 4.47 4.04 18.63
CA ASN A 36 4.80 3.75 17.23
C ASN A 36 3.79 2.72 16.74
N ILE A 37 3.07 3.04 15.66
CA ILE A 37 2.35 2.01 14.92
C ILE A 37 3.37 1.30 14.02
N SER A 38 3.41 -0.02 14.11
CA SER A 38 4.22 -0.87 13.24
C SER A 38 3.33 -1.79 12.43
N GLY A 39 3.83 -2.31 11.32
CA GLY A 39 3.05 -3.28 10.56
C GLY A 39 3.86 -4.00 9.51
N ARG A 40 3.19 -4.91 8.82
CA ARG A 40 3.70 -5.66 7.67
C ARG A 40 2.59 -5.80 6.63
N ALA A 41 2.97 -5.89 5.36
CA ALA A 41 2.06 -6.21 4.28
C ALA A 41 2.53 -7.48 3.57
N LEU A 42 1.60 -8.41 3.37
CA LEU A 42 1.76 -9.54 2.47
C LEU A 42 1.04 -9.21 1.17
N LEU A 43 1.78 -9.11 0.07
CA LEU A 43 1.21 -8.89 -1.26
C LEU A 43 1.09 -10.19 -2.05
N MET A 44 -0.05 -10.38 -2.67
CA MET A 44 -0.31 -11.42 -3.67
C MET A 44 -0.62 -10.75 -5.00
N LEU A 45 0.04 -11.17 -6.06
CA LEU A 45 -0.18 -10.70 -7.42
C LEU A 45 -0.76 -11.84 -8.23
N ASP A 46 -1.78 -11.57 -9.03
CA ASP A 46 -2.28 -12.56 -9.96
C ASP A 46 -1.19 -12.98 -10.95
N GLY A 47 -1.12 -14.28 -11.25
CA GLY A 47 -0.07 -14.84 -12.08
C GLY A 47 1.30 -14.98 -11.40
N VAL A 48 1.47 -14.51 -10.16
CA VAL A 48 2.71 -14.70 -9.38
C VAL A 48 2.47 -15.73 -8.29
N PRO A 49 3.18 -16.88 -8.29
CA PRO A 49 2.87 -18.00 -7.41
C PRO A 49 3.28 -17.75 -5.95
N THR A 50 4.24 -16.86 -5.72
CA THR A 50 4.79 -16.58 -4.39
C THR A 50 4.35 -15.21 -3.90
N PRO A 51 3.74 -15.12 -2.71
CA PRO A 51 3.45 -13.83 -2.11
C PRO A 51 4.75 -13.09 -1.79
N VAL A 52 4.71 -11.77 -1.93
CA VAL A 52 5.83 -10.87 -1.64
C VAL A 52 5.57 -10.24 -0.27
N LEU A 53 6.46 -10.50 0.68
CA LEU A 53 6.44 -9.80 1.96
C LEU A 53 7.13 -8.45 1.79
N LEU A 54 6.40 -7.37 2.01
CA LEU A 54 6.97 -6.03 1.97
C LEU A 54 7.21 -5.50 3.37
N PRO A 55 8.40 -4.94 3.65
CA PRO A 55 8.59 -4.16 4.86
C PRO A 55 7.70 -2.91 4.81
N VAL A 56 7.19 -2.51 5.98
CA VAL A 56 6.58 -1.18 6.15
C VAL A 56 7.64 -0.13 5.82
N ILE A 57 7.26 0.86 5.00
CA ILE A 57 7.90 2.17 5.02
C ILE A 57 6.94 3.04 5.83
N SER A 58 7.23 3.19 7.12
CA SER A 58 6.42 4.07 7.96
C SER A 58 6.90 5.49 7.73
N GLU A 59 6.11 6.26 7.00
CA GLU A 59 6.28 7.69 6.95
C GLU A 59 5.46 8.28 8.10
N ARG A 60 6.14 8.63 9.20
CA ARG A 60 5.51 9.24 10.39
C ARG A 60 5.00 10.65 10.07
N HIS A 61 3.91 10.73 9.33
CA HIS A 61 3.14 11.94 9.13
C HIS A 61 1.90 11.86 9.98
N LEU A 62 1.79 12.76 10.96
CA LEU A 62 0.53 13.01 11.63
C LEU A 62 -0.37 13.74 10.65
N VAL A 63 -1.39 13.06 10.18
CA VAL A 63 -2.44 13.64 9.33
C VAL A 63 -3.70 13.82 10.17
N ASP A 64 -4.47 14.87 9.89
CA ASP A 64 -5.77 15.13 10.53
C ASP A 64 -6.96 14.75 9.62
N GLY A 65 -6.68 14.27 8.40
CA GLY A 65 -7.69 13.96 7.40
C GLY A 65 -7.14 13.47 6.07
N VAL A 66 -8.05 13.05 5.19
CA VAL A 66 -7.79 12.68 3.79
C VAL A 66 -8.62 13.56 2.87
N CYS A 67 -8.01 14.10 1.84
CA CYS A 67 -8.72 14.85 0.80
C CYS A 67 -8.83 13.99 -0.45
N GLU A 68 -9.97 14.03 -1.13
CA GLU A 68 -10.13 13.42 -2.44
C GLU A 68 -9.59 14.36 -3.53
N GLY A 69 -8.88 13.80 -4.51
CA GLY A 69 -8.58 14.38 -5.85
C GLY A 69 -8.15 15.85 -5.96
N ASP A 70 -9.07 16.78 -5.74
CA ASP A 70 -8.91 18.23 -5.93
C ASP A 70 -8.55 19.01 -4.65
N GLY A 71 -8.41 18.31 -3.52
CA GLY A 71 -8.08 18.93 -2.24
C GLY A 71 -9.26 19.64 -1.56
N THR A 72 -10.45 19.60 -2.16
CA THR A 72 -11.69 20.07 -1.53
C THR A 72 -12.41 18.88 -0.88
N GLY A 73 -13.11 19.10 0.23
CA GLY A 73 -13.85 18.02 0.90
C GLY A 73 -13.00 17.02 1.69
N CYS A 74 -12.00 17.49 2.44
CA CYS A 74 -11.19 16.62 3.28
C CYS A 74 -12.02 16.00 4.42
N ASN A 75 -12.05 14.66 4.48
CA ASN A 75 -12.59 13.91 5.59
C ASN A 75 -11.60 13.97 6.75
N ARG A 76 -11.94 14.74 7.79
CA ARG A 76 -11.13 14.79 9.02
C ARG A 76 -11.30 13.52 9.82
N VAL A 77 -10.20 12.88 10.18
CA VAL A 77 -10.17 11.62 10.93
C VAL A 77 -9.51 11.77 12.31
N GLY A 78 -9.09 12.99 12.67
CA GLY A 78 -8.28 13.22 13.85
C GLY A 78 -6.82 12.83 13.60
N VAL A 79 -5.99 12.92 14.65
CA VAL A 79 -4.56 12.57 14.58
C VAL A 79 -4.39 11.10 14.18
N ALA A 80 -3.89 10.85 12.98
CA ALA A 80 -3.60 9.53 12.46
C ALA A 80 -2.18 9.45 11.90
N GLU A 81 -1.60 8.24 11.91
CA GLU A 81 -0.34 7.94 11.22
C GLU A 81 -0.62 7.32 9.85
N VAL A 82 0.20 7.69 8.88
CA VAL A 82 0.21 7.10 7.54
C VAL A 82 1.21 5.94 7.51
N LEU A 83 0.75 4.77 7.09
CA LEU A 83 1.61 3.62 6.83
C LEU A 83 1.60 3.36 5.33
N THR A 84 2.78 3.29 4.73
CA THR A 84 2.91 3.03 3.29
C THR A 84 3.72 1.76 3.04
N TRP A 85 3.33 1.07 1.96
CA TRP A 85 4.05 -0.08 1.44
C TRP A 85 4.21 0.09 -0.05
N GLY A 86 5.45 -0.03 -0.53
CA GLY A 86 5.78 0.07 -1.93
C GLY A 86 6.36 -1.24 -2.45
N MET A 87 5.92 -1.65 -3.65
CA MET A 87 6.65 -2.64 -4.44
C MET A 87 7.08 -1.99 -5.74
N ASP A 88 8.30 -2.29 -6.13
CA ASP A 88 8.84 -1.94 -7.43
C ASP A 88 9.52 -3.17 -8.03
N ARG A 89 9.02 -3.60 -9.19
CA ARG A 89 9.56 -4.75 -9.92
C ARG A 89 9.80 -4.37 -11.38
N ILE A 90 11.00 -4.66 -11.85
CA ILE A 90 11.37 -4.50 -13.26
C ILE A 90 11.29 -5.86 -13.96
N SER A 91 10.72 -5.87 -15.16
CA SER A 91 10.68 -7.02 -16.06
C SER A 91 11.03 -6.62 -17.49
N PRO A 92 11.49 -7.55 -18.34
CA PRO A 92 11.57 -7.35 -19.78
C PRO A 92 10.23 -6.96 -20.41
N LEU A 93 10.28 -6.22 -21.54
CA LEU A 93 9.09 -5.76 -22.27
C LEU A 93 8.25 -6.91 -22.87
N ASP A 94 8.89 -7.99 -23.31
CA ASP A 94 8.23 -9.18 -23.86
C ASP A 94 7.43 -9.96 -22.80
N GLU A 95 7.70 -9.74 -21.50
CA GLU A 95 6.94 -10.32 -20.39
C GLU A 95 5.67 -9.51 -20.04
N VAL A 96 5.40 -8.36 -20.68
CA VAL A 96 4.27 -7.48 -20.33
C VAL A 96 2.90 -8.16 -20.43
N ALA A 97 2.75 -9.13 -21.32
CA ALA A 97 1.50 -9.89 -21.46
C ALA A 97 1.17 -10.74 -20.22
N ALA A 98 2.21 -11.14 -19.48
CA ALA A 98 2.13 -11.87 -18.22
C ALA A 98 2.17 -10.94 -17.00
N ALA A 99 2.16 -9.62 -17.18
CA ALA A 99 2.14 -8.67 -16.08
C ALA A 99 0.86 -8.85 -15.22
N PRO A 100 0.99 -8.79 -13.89
CA PRO A 100 -0.15 -8.85 -12.99
C PRO A 100 -1.19 -7.77 -13.33
N ARG A 101 -2.47 -8.14 -13.23
CA ARG A 101 -3.64 -7.26 -13.42
C ARG A 101 -4.41 -7.03 -12.13
N LYS A 102 -4.09 -7.76 -11.07
CA LYS A 102 -4.72 -7.66 -9.76
C LYS A 102 -3.66 -7.84 -8.67
N ALA A 103 -3.68 -6.95 -7.69
CA ALA A 103 -2.93 -7.11 -6.46
C ALA A 103 -3.92 -7.28 -5.30
N CYS A 104 -3.57 -8.14 -4.36
CA CYS A 104 -4.23 -8.27 -3.07
C CYS A 104 -3.20 -8.07 -1.97
N ALA A 105 -3.53 -7.30 -0.96
CA ALA A 105 -2.66 -7.00 0.16
C ALA A 105 -3.36 -7.40 1.46
N SER A 106 -2.62 -8.11 2.32
CA SER A 106 -3.03 -8.39 3.69
C SER A 106 -2.09 -7.66 4.65
N PHE A 107 -2.65 -6.83 5.52
CA PHE A 107 -1.91 -6.01 6.47
C PHE A 107 -2.12 -6.52 7.88
N ASP A 108 -1.02 -6.62 8.61
CA ASP A 108 -1.00 -6.84 10.05
C ASP A 108 -0.37 -5.59 10.68
N VAL A 109 -1.13 -4.91 11.53
CA VAL A 109 -0.79 -3.60 12.10
C VAL A 109 -0.92 -3.69 13.60
N MET A 110 0.14 -3.31 14.29
CA MET A 110 0.25 -3.41 15.74
C MET A 110 0.55 -2.03 16.31
N ASP A 111 -0.27 -1.60 17.26
CA ASP A 111 0.04 -0.48 18.14
C ASP A 111 0.98 -1.00 19.24
N ALA A 112 2.22 -0.51 19.26
CA ALA A 112 3.22 -0.96 20.24
C ALA A 112 2.92 -0.49 21.68
N SER A 113 1.94 0.40 21.89
CA SER A 113 1.70 1.06 23.18
C SER A 113 0.65 0.41 24.07
N ASP A 114 -0.21 -0.47 23.55
CA ASP A 114 -1.28 -1.08 24.37
C ASP A 114 -1.88 -2.34 23.70
N THR A 115 -1.73 -3.51 24.32
CA THR A 115 -2.34 -4.77 23.81
C THR A 115 -3.86 -4.79 23.96
N ALA A 116 -4.44 -3.91 24.79
CA ALA A 116 -5.89 -3.76 24.93
C ALA A 116 -6.53 -2.99 23.76
N CYS A 117 -5.71 -2.35 22.94
CA CYS A 117 -6.13 -1.48 21.85
C CYS A 117 -5.71 -2.07 20.50
N ALA A 118 -6.05 -3.34 20.28
CA ALA A 118 -5.78 -4.02 19.03
C ALA A 118 -6.47 -3.29 17.87
N LEU A 119 -5.67 -2.67 17.01
CA LEU A 119 -6.10 -2.34 15.65
C LEU A 119 -6.57 -3.64 14.96
N PRO A 120 -7.57 -3.59 14.07
CA PRO A 120 -8.13 -4.79 13.46
C PRO A 120 -7.04 -5.71 12.90
N THR A 121 -7.09 -6.96 13.34
CA THR A 121 -6.04 -7.99 13.35
C THR A 121 -5.65 -8.57 11.99
N ALA A 122 -6.31 -8.15 10.92
CA ALA A 122 -5.91 -8.37 9.54
C ALA A 122 -6.79 -7.52 8.64
N MET A 123 -6.21 -6.57 7.92
CA MET A 123 -6.92 -5.87 6.85
C MET A 123 -6.59 -6.49 5.52
N HIS A 124 -7.59 -6.72 4.67
CA HIS A 124 -7.40 -7.29 3.35
C HIS A 124 -8.04 -6.39 2.30
N ILE A 125 -7.30 -6.07 1.25
CA ILE A 125 -7.80 -5.31 0.10
C ILE A 125 -7.28 -5.92 -1.18
N CYS A 126 -8.10 -5.90 -2.22
CA CYS A 126 -7.66 -6.21 -3.58
C CYS A 126 -8.01 -5.05 -4.50
N ALA A 127 -7.11 -4.74 -5.42
CA ALA A 127 -7.32 -3.71 -6.43
C ALA A 127 -6.94 -4.26 -7.81
N ALA A 128 -7.69 -3.82 -8.82
CA ALA A 128 -7.25 -3.97 -10.21
C ALA A 128 -6.05 -3.05 -10.44
N LEU A 129 -5.05 -3.56 -11.15
CA LEU A 129 -3.88 -2.79 -11.54
C LEU A 129 -4.16 -2.08 -12.85
N SER A 130 -3.66 -0.85 -12.94
CA SER A 130 -3.75 -0.11 -14.20
C SER A 130 -3.06 -0.93 -15.30
N PRO A 131 -3.69 -1.06 -16.48
CA PRO A 131 -3.11 -1.79 -17.59
C PRO A 131 -1.75 -1.18 -17.97
N ALA A 132 -0.88 -2.02 -18.53
CA ALA A 132 0.45 -1.58 -18.96
C ALA A 132 0.34 -0.41 -19.94
N LYS A 133 1.02 0.69 -19.61
CA LYS A 133 1.20 1.83 -20.51
C LYS A 133 2.56 1.69 -21.18
N ILE A 134 2.58 1.72 -22.51
CA ILE A 134 3.79 1.66 -23.34
C ILE A 134 4.14 3.06 -23.82
#